data_AF-A0A2U9NTQ3-F1
#
_entry.id   AF-A0A2U9NTQ3-F1
#
_cell.length_a   1.000
_cell.length_b   1.000
_cell.length_c   1.000
_cell.angle_alpha   90.00
_cell.angle_beta   90.00
_cell.angle_gamma   90.00
#
_symmetry.space_group_name_H-M   'P 1'
#
loop_
_entity.id
_entity.type
_entity.pdbx_description
1 polymer ?
#
loop_
_entity_poly.entity_id
_entity_poly.type
_entity_poly.pdbx_seq_one_letter_code
_entity_poly.pdbx_strand_id
1 'polypeptide(L)'
;MAKVVGIDLGTTNSVVAAIEGGQPTVIPNSEGLRTTPSIVAYTKKQELLVGQIAKRQAVINPENTFFSVKRFIGSKENEISAEDKQVPYKVSKDQNGNIKIKCSSLNKDFSPEEISAQVLRKLIKDASTYLGQDVTQAVITVPAYFNDSQRQATMDAGKIAGIEVLRIINEPTAASLAYGLDKKQNETILVFDLGGGTFDVSILEVGDGIFEVLSTAGDTHLGGDDFDKVLVNWMISEFENKEGINLTKDVQALQRLTEAAEKAKMELSTVEKTTIHLPFITADKTGPKHIETELTREKFESLCQKLIQRCKMPVEKALADARLDKSDIDEVVLVGGSTRIPAIQRLVESLTGKKANQSVNPDEVVAVGAAIQAGILAGEIKDILLLDVTPLSLGVETLGGVMTKIIARNTTIPVKKSEMFSTAVDNQTNVEIHILQGERELVAGNKSLGNFRLDGIPKAARGVPQIEVTFDIDVDGLLSVKAKELGTGVEQSVTIQGASNLEQKEIEKMLADAEKYASFDQEKRKNIDIKNQAETLCYEAEKELSLLKDKISIEEKNNITKLIEDIRQNIKIDNFDSLKPIIDDLKLAMKNIMDKNQVADSMGGLNDL
;
A
#
# COMPACT_ATOMS: atom_id res chain seq x y z
N MET A 1 5.98 26.82 -2.59
CA MET A 1 5.65 25.73 -1.65
C MET A 1 6.08 24.44 -2.29
N ALA A 2 6.58 23.48 -1.50
CA ALA A 2 6.84 22.14 -2.02
C ALA A 2 5.52 21.53 -2.53
N LYS A 3 5.58 20.73 -3.60
CA LYS A 3 4.40 20.03 -4.10
C LYS A 3 3.92 19.00 -3.08
N VAL A 4 2.61 19.01 -2.79
CA VAL A 4 1.94 17.95 -2.03
C VAL A 4 1.42 16.91 -3.02
N VAL A 5 1.70 15.63 -2.78
CA VAL A 5 1.23 14.54 -3.65
C VAL A 5 0.10 13.75 -2.99
N GLY A 6 -0.75 13.13 -3.81
CA GLY A 6 -1.70 12.11 -3.38
C GLY A 6 -1.13 10.73 -3.62
N ILE A 7 -1.19 9.87 -2.61
CA ILE A 7 -0.71 8.49 -2.69
C ILE A 7 -1.86 7.53 -2.40
N ASP A 8 -2.15 6.68 -3.37
CA ASP A 8 -2.87 5.44 -3.13
C ASP A 8 -1.90 4.35 -2.68
N LEU A 9 -1.92 4.00 -1.39
CA LEU A 9 -1.08 2.93 -0.83
C LEU A 9 -1.87 1.62 -0.84
N GLY A 10 -2.07 0.98 -1.98
CA GLY A 10 -2.91 -0.23 -2.07
C GLY A 10 -2.21 -1.52 -1.60
N THR A 11 -3.01 -2.57 -1.34
CA THR A 11 -2.53 -3.89 -0.91
C THR A 11 -1.61 -4.55 -1.93
N THR A 12 -1.97 -4.47 -3.22
CA THR A 12 -1.25 -5.14 -4.32
C THR A 12 -0.45 -4.14 -5.15
N ASN A 13 -1.02 -2.99 -5.45
CA ASN A 13 -0.38 -1.91 -6.20
C ASN A 13 -0.59 -0.59 -5.47
N SER A 14 0.37 0.31 -5.63
CA SER A 14 0.31 1.68 -5.15
C SER A 14 0.49 2.65 -6.31
N VAL A 15 -0.11 3.83 -6.19
CA VAL A 15 -0.12 4.88 -7.23
C VAL A 15 0.15 6.23 -6.58
N VAL A 16 0.87 7.10 -7.28
CA VAL A 16 1.12 8.47 -6.83
C VAL A 16 0.69 9.46 -7.91
N ALA A 17 0.04 10.54 -7.50
CA ALA A 17 -0.44 11.59 -8.36
C ALA A 17 -0.20 12.98 -7.75
N ALA A 18 -0.19 14.01 -8.57
CA ALA A 18 -0.02 15.40 -8.16
C ALA A 18 -0.91 16.32 -8.99
N ILE A 19 -1.15 17.55 -8.51
CA ILE A 19 -1.78 18.59 -9.33
C ILE A 19 -0.72 19.21 -10.24
N GLU A 20 -0.95 19.17 -11.55
CA GLU A 20 -0.10 19.78 -12.58
C GLU A 20 -0.96 20.64 -13.49
N GLY A 21 -0.60 21.92 -13.63
CA GLY A 21 -1.38 22.86 -14.45
C GLY A 21 -2.85 23.01 -14.01
N GLY A 22 -3.15 22.76 -12.73
CA GLY A 22 -4.51 22.78 -12.19
C GLY A 22 -5.32 21.49 -12.42
N GLN A 23 -4.70 20.43 -12.92
CA GLN A 23 -5.34 19.14 -13.18
C GLN A 23 -4.62 18.00 -12.44
N PRO A 24 -5.33 17.02 -11.87
CA PRO A 24 -4.70 15.88 -11.22
C PRO A 24 -4.07 14.95 -12.27
N THR A 25 -2.78 14.65 -12.10
CA THR A 25 -1.99 13.82 -13.01
C THR A 25 -1.30 12.70 -12.24
N VAL A 26 -1.50 11.45 -12.67
CA VAL A 26 -0.78 10.30 -12.13
C VAL A 26 0.65 10.28 -12.68
N ILE A 27 1.59 10.09 -11.77
CA ILE A 27 3.01 10.11 -12.07
C ILE A 27 3.50 8.69 -12.39
N PRO A 28 4.13 8.46 -13.56
CA PRO A 28 4.75 7.18 -13.85
C PRO A 28 5.97 6.95 -12.96
N ASN A 29 6.19 5.70 -12.55
CA ASN A 29 7.39 5.30 -11.82
C ASN A 29 8.63 5.28 -12.74
N SER A 30 9.80 5.06 -12.13
CA SER A 30 11.08 4.95 -12.85
C SER A 30 11.13 3.83 -13.89
N GLU A 31 10.22 2.85 -13.81
CA GLU A 31 10.06 1.78 -14.80
C GLU A 31 9.08 2.14 -15.95
N GLY A 32 8.48 3.33 -15.93
CA GLY A 32 7.55 3.83 -16.95
C GLY A 32 6.10 3.35 -16.76
N LEU A 33 5.77 2.73 -15.63
CA LEU A 33 4.43 2.24 -15.30
C LEU A 33 3.70 3.25 -14.39
N ARG A 34 2.38 3.34 -14.53
CA ARG A 34 1.55 4.24 -13.71
C ARG A 34 1.19 3.65 -12.34
N THR A 35 1.42 2.36 -12.15
CA THR A 35 1.24 1.66 -10.88
C THR A 35 2.55 1.00 -10.46
N THR A 36 2.78 0.91 -9.16
CA THR A 36 3.94 0.26 -8.56
C THR A 36 3.47 -0.90 -7.70
N PRO A 37 3.91 -2.14 -7.94
CA PRO A 37 3.57 -3.25 -7.04
C PRO A 37 3.97 -2.94 -5.59
N SER A 38 3.06 -3.17 -4.64
CA SER A 38 3.28 -3.00 -3.20
C SER A 38 4.09 -4.17 -2.64
N ILE A 39 5.27 -4.39 -3.22
CA ILE A 39 6.15 -5.52 -2.97
C ILE A 39 7.53 -5.01 -2.60
N VAL A 40 8.08 -5.54 -1.52
CA VAL A 40 9.41 -5.23 -1.00
C VAL A 40 10.19 -6.51 -0.86
N ALA A 41 11.44 -6.54 -1.31
CA ALA A 41 12.31 -7.69 -1.12
C ALA A 41 13.69 -7.28 -0.63
N TYR A 42 14.32 -8.15 0.15
CA TYR A 42 15.73 -8.03 0.47
C TYR A 42 16.49 -9.22 -0.10
N THR A 43 17.50 -8.94 -0.92
CA THR A 43 18.30 -10.00 -1.54
C THR A 43 19.24 -10.63 -0.51
N LYS A 44 19.85 -11.78 -0.86
CA LYS A 44 20.90 -12.41 -0.03
C LYS A 44 22.10 -11.50 0.21
N LYS A 45 22.34 -10.52 -0.67
CA LYS A 45 23.36 -9.47 -0.52
C LYS A 45 22.86 -8.27 0.30
N GLN A 46 21.73 -8.41 1.00
CA GLN A 46 21.11 -7.39 1.84
C GLN A 46 20.62 -6.16 1.07
N GLU A 47 20.28 -6.33 -0.20
CA GLU A 47 19.89 -5.25 -1.08
C GLU A 47 18.38 -5.06 -1.06
N LEU A 48 17.91 -3.83 -0.85
CA LEU A 48 16.50 -3.48 -0.94
C LEU A 48 16.03 -3.41 -2.40
N LEU A 49 14.94 -4.11 -2.69
CA LEU A 49 14.19 -4.03 -3.95
C LEU A 49 12.75 -3.65 -3.63
N VAL A 50 12.15 -2.77 -4.43
CA VAL A 50 10.75 -2.35 -4.27
C VAL A 50 10.07 -2.34 -5.64
N GLY A 51 8.78 -2.67 -5.69
CA GLY A 51 8.00 -2.61 -6.92
C GLY A 51 8.28 -3.75 -7.89
N GLN A 52 8.39 -3.43 -9.18
CA GLN A 52 8.50 -4.42 -10.24
C GLN A 52 9.75 -5.31 -10.10
N ILE A 53 10.86 -4.74 -9.65
CA ILE A 53 12.11 -5.48 -9.46
C ILE A 53 11.96 -6.50 -8.32
N ALA A 54 11.26 -6.14 -7.24
CA ALA A 54 10.93 -7.07 -6.16
C ALA A 54 9.98 -8.17 -6.64
N LYS A 55 8.92 -7.83 -7.42
CA LYS A 55 7.99 -8.80 -8.00
C LYS A 55 8.72 -9.85 -8.85
N ARG A 56 9.65 -9.44 -9.71
CA ARG A 56 10.38 -10.33 -10.64
C ARG A 56 11.20 -11.42 -9.96
N GLN A 57 11.70 -11.18 -8.74
CA GLN A 57 12.54 -12.14 -8.02
C GLN A 57 11.79 -12.94 -6.94
N ALA A 58 10.48 -12.71 -6.77
CA ALA A 58 9.68 -13.33 -5.72
C ALA A 58 9.78 -14.87 -5.73
N VAL A 59 9.73 -15.49 -6.92
CA VAL A 59 9.85 -16.94 -7.10
C VAL A 59 11.15 -17.54 -6.55
N ILE A 60 12.26 -16.82 -6.63
CA ILE A 60 13.59 -17.33 -6.21
C ILE A 60 13.98 -16.90 -4.80
N ASN A 61 13.21 -16.01 -4.19
CA ASN A 61 13.44 -15.48 -2.85
C ASN A 61 12.11 -15.26 -2.07
N PRO A 62 11.23 -16.27 -2.00
CA PRO A 62 9.88 -16.08 -1.48
C PRO A 62 9.86 -15.69 0.01
N GLU A 63 10.79 -16.21 0.81
CA GLU A 63 10.85 -15.94 2.25
C GLU A 63 11.28 -14.52 2.61
N ASN A 64 11.94 -13.79 1.70
CA ASN A 64 12.38 -12.41 1.90
C ASN A 64 11.75 -11.44 0.89
N THR A 65 10.59 -11.82 0.33
CA THR A 65 9.79 -10.99 -0.56
C THR A 65 8.41 -10.80 0.07
N PHE A 66 8.13 -9.58 0.48
CA PHE A 66 6.96 -9.19 1.25
C PHE A 66 5.96 -8.48 0.35
N PHE A 67 4.74 -8.99 0.33
CA PHE A 67 3.60 -8.49 -0.46
C PHE A 67 2.32 -8.62 0.37
N SER A 68 1.25 -7.92 0.01
CA SER A 68 -0.02 -7.90 0.76
C SER A 68 0.12 -7.43 2.22
N VAL A 69 1.18 -6.66 2.52
CA VAL A 69 1.51 -6.25 3.89
C VAL A 69 0.45 -5.31 4.48
N LYS A 70 -0.31 -4.59 3.64
CA LYS A 70 -1.45 -3.79 4.06
C LYS A 70 -2.51 -4.60 4.83
N ARG A 71 -2.60 -5.93 4.64
CA ARG A 71 -3.50 -6.79 5.44
C ARG A 71 -3.05 -6.96 6.90
N PHE A 72 -1.81 -6.64 7.22
CA PHE A 72 -1.25 -6.77 8.57
C PHE A 72 -1.05 -5.42 9.29
N ILE A 73 -1.08 -4.30 8.56
CA ILE A 73 -0.80 -2.97 9.12
C ILE A 73 -1.80 -2.63 10.22
N GLY A 74 -1.31 -2.17 11.39
CA GLY A 74 -2.15 -1.83 12.54
C GLY A 74 -2.93 -2.98 13.19
N SER A 75 -2.74 -4.24 12.77
CA SER A 75 -3.46 -5.40 13.31
C SER A 75 -2.64 -6.16 14.36
N LYS A 76 -3.31 -6.81 15.30
CA LYS A 76 -2.68 -7.77 16.23
C LYS A 76 -2.77 -9.21 15.71
N GLU A 77 -1.89 -10.08 16.19
CA GLU A 77 -1.80 -11.46 15.73
C GLU A 77 -3.09 -12.27 15.93
N ASN A 78 -3.83 -12.01 17.01
CA ASN A 78 -5.10 -12.68 17.30
C ASN A 78 -6.27 -12.20 16.42
N GLU A 79 -6.08 -11.13 15.65
CA GLU A 79 -7.10 -10.55 14.77
C GLU A 79 -6.96 -11.08 13.34
N ILE A 80 -5.77 -11.58 13.01
CA ILE A 80 -5.44 -12.14 11.71
C ILE A 80 -5.70 -13.64 11.72
N SER A 81 -6.52 -14.11 10.79
CA SER A 81 -6.84 -15.53 10.67
C SER A 81 -5.58 -16.38 10.37
N ALA A 82 -5.60 -17.66 10.74
CA ALA A 82 -4.50 -18.57 10.40
C ALA A 82 -4.32 -18.69 8.87
N GLU A 83 -5.41 -18.50 8.14
CA GLU A 83 -5.47 -18.53 6.69
C GLU A 83 -4.77 -17.31 6.07
N ASP A 84 -4.98 -16.12 6.61
CA ASP A 84 -4.33 -14.89 6.10
C ASP A 84 -2.82 -14.87 6.36
N LYS A 85 -2.35 -15.68 7.31
CA LYS A 85 -0.92 -15.89 7.59
C LYS A 85 -0.25 -16.91 6.65
N GLN A 86 -1.00 -17.56 5.76
CA GLN A 86 -0.45 -18.50 4.77
C GLN A 86 0.20 -17.76 3.60
N VAL A 87 1.26 -17.03 3.92
CA VAL A 87 2.11 -16.33 2.97
C VAL A 87 3.49 -17.01 2.90
N PRO A 88 4.26 -16.82 1.83
CA PRO A 88 5.56 -17.50 1.65
C PRO A 88 6.65 -17.02 2.62
N TYR A 89 6.46 -15.88 3.27
CA TYR A 89 7.35 -15.33 4.28
C TYR A 89 6.82 -15.56 5.69
N LYS A 90 7.70 -15.45 6.70
CA LYS A 90 7.33 -15.77 8.08
C LYS A 90 6.74 -14.56 8.80
N VAL A 91 5.49 -14.70 9.22
CA VAL A 91 4.79 -13.78 10.12
C VAL A 91 4.90 -14.30 11.56
N SER A 92 5.33 -13.44 12.47
CA SER A 92 5.47 -13.68 13.91
C SER A 92 4.81 -12.56 14.71
N LYS A 93 5.00 -12.58 16.04
CA LYS A 93 4.55 -11.51 16.94
C LYS A 93 5.61 -11.14 17.95
N ASP A 94 5.53 -9.90 18.44
CA ASP A 94 6.29 -9.48 19.60
C ASP A 94 5.57 -9.83 20.92
N GLN A 95 6.11 -9.34 22.04
CA GLN A 95 5.57 -9.58 23.39
C GLN A 95 4.18 -8.95 23.61
N ASN A 96 3.85 -7.91 22.83
CA ASN A 96 2.60 -7.17 22.92
C ASN A 96 1.52 -7.71 21.96
N GLY A 97 1.87 -8.74 21.17
CA GLY A 97 0.99 -9.36 20.19
C GLY A 97 0.93 -8.63 18.86
N ASN A 98 1.80 -7.65 18.61
CA ASN A 98 1.87 -6.94 17.35
C ASN A 98 2.50 -7.82 16.28
N ILE A 99 2.05 -7.68 15.03
CA ILE A 99 2.61 -8.44 13.90
C ILE A 99 4.07 -8.03 13.66
N LYS A 100 4.92 -9.04 13.46
CA LYS A 100 6.29 -8.87 12.96
C LYS A 100 6.50 -9.77 11.74
N ILE A 101 7.29 -9.30 10.78
CA ILE A 101 7.61 -9.97 9.52
C ILE A 101 9.10 -10.25 9.51
N LYS A 102 9.48 -11.54 9.56
CA LYS A 102 10.88 -11.93 9.64
C LYS A 102 11.56 -11.83 8.28
N CYS A 103 12.66 -11.08 8.22
CA CYS A 103 13.59 -11.05 7.10
C CYS A 103 14.85 -11.84 7.45
N SER A 104 14.97 -13.05 6.90
CA SER A 104 16.12 -13.92 7.11
C SER A 104 17.41 -13.33 6.53
N SER A 105 17.33 -12.65 5.38
CA SER A 105 18.50 -12.02 4.73
C SER A 105 19.16 -10.93 5.56
N LEU A 106 18.37 -10.19 6.35
CA LEU A 106 18.87 -9.13 7.24
C LEU A 106 18.98 -9.58 8.70
N ASN A 107 18.52 -10.79 9.04
CA ASN A 107 18.33 -11.23 10.42
C ASN A 107 17.60 -10.18 11.27
N LYS A 108 16.56 -9.56 10.68
CA LYS A 108 15.73 -8.50 11.29
C LYS A 108 14.26 -8.87 11.18
N ASP A 109 13.51 -8.55 12.22
CA ASP A 109 12.06 -8.60 12.21
C ASP A 109 11.52 -7.18 11.94
N PHE A 110 10.72 -7.03 10.89
CA PHE A 110 10.11 -5.77 10.50
C PHE A 110 8.68 -5.66 11.02
N SER A 111 8.27 -4.43 11.34
CA SER A 111 6.87 -4.07 11.44
C SER A 111 6.23 -3.94 10.04
N PRO A 112 4.92 -4.18 9.88
CA PRO A 112 4.20 -3.88 8.62
C PRO A 112 4.38 -2.44 8.13
N GLU A 113 4.49 -1.50 9.07
CA GLU A 113 4.71 -0.07 8.85
C GLU A 113 6.08 0.18 8.19
N GLU A 114 7.14 -0.48 8.67
CA GLU A 114 8.48 -0.38 8.05
C GLU A 114 8.51 -0.88 6.61
N ILE A 115 7.80 -1.97 6.31
CA ILE A 115 7.72 -2.49 4.94
C ILE A 115 6.91 -1.54 4.04
N SER A 116 5.77 -1.06 4.53
CA SER A 116 4.93 -0.11 3.79
C SER A 116 5.65 1.21 3.54
N ALA A 117 6.49 1.66 4.49
CA ALA A 117 7.34 2.82 4.32
C ALA A 117 8.34 2.69 3.15
N GLN A 118 8.83 1.49 2.84
CA GLN A 118 9.70 1.29 1.67
C GLN A 118 8.95 1.52 0.35
N VAL A 119 7.67 1.14 0.29
CA VAL A 119 6.80 1.42 -0.86
C VAL A 119 6.59 2.93 -0.99
N LEU A 120 6.24 3.61 0.11
CA LEU A 120 6.06 5.07 0.13
C LEU A 120 7.33 5.82 -0.30
N ARG A 121 8.52 5.41 0.19
CA ARG A 121 9.79 6.00 -0.25
C ARG A 121 10.02 5.86 -1.75
N LYS A 122 9.70 4.70 -2.34
CA LYS A 122 9.82 4.52 -3.80
C LYS A 122 8.90 5.49 -4.54
N LEU A 123 7.62 5.56 -4.16
CA LEU A 123 6.64 6.44 -4.80
C LEU A 123 7.07 7.91 -4.73
N ILE A 124 7.57 8.34 -3.58
CA ILE A 124 7.98 9.73 -3.35
C ILE A 124 9.27 10.07 -4.07
N LYS A 125 10.21 9.13 -4.15
CA LYS A 125 11.42 9.28 -4.97
C LYS A 125 11.09 9.39 -6.45
N ASP A 126 10.17 8.56 -6.93
CA ASP A 126 9.71 8.59 -8.32
C ASP A 126 8.98 9.92 -8.60
N ALA A 127 8.09 10.37 -7.69
CA ALA A 127 7.42 11.66 -7.78
C ALA A 127 8.38 12.85 -7.76
N SER A 128 9.36 12.86 -6.85
CA SER A 128 10.38 13.91 -6.75
C SER A 128 11.23 14.00 -8.03
N THR A 129 11.59 12.84 -8.59
CA THR A 129 12.34 12.76 -9.85
C THR A 129 11.53 13.30 -11.01
N TYR A 130 10.25 12.93 -11.11
CA TYR A 130 9.35 13.39 -12.16
C TYR A 130 9.09 14.90 -12.09
N LEU A 131 8.81 15.42 -10.89
CA LEU A 131 8.48 16.83 -10.66
C LEU A 131 9.71 17.75 -10.64
N GLY A 132 10.92 17.18 -10.59
CA GLY A 132 12.18 17.93 -10.52
C GLY A 132 12.38 18.72 -9.21
N GLN A 133 11.72 18.32 -8.12
CA GLN A 133 11.80 18.95 -6.80
C GLN A 133 11.57 17.91 -5.70
N ASP A 134 12.08 18.17 -4.49
CA ASP A 134 11.84 17.29 -3.35
C ASP A 134 10.37 17.32 -2.91
N VAL A 135 9.78 16.13 -2.77
CA VAL A 135 8.42 15.94 -2.24
C VAL A 135 8.53 15.49 -0.78
N THR A 136 8.06 16.33 0.14
CA THR A 136 8.16 16.07 1.59
C THR A 136 6.80 15.95 2.28
N GLN A 137 5.70 16.16 1.55
CA GLN A 137 4.33 16.19 2.08
C GLN A 137 3.39 15.37 1.21
N ALA A 138 2.48 14.62 1.83
CA ALA A 138 1.53 13.78 1.10
C ALA A 138 0.16 13.67 1.78
N VAL A 139 -0.85 13.39 0.97
CA VAL A 139 -2.12 12.80 1.38
C VAL A 139 -2.07 11.31 1.06
N ILE A 140 -2.37 10.45 2.03
CA ILE A 140 -2.29 8.98 1.87
C ILE A 140 -3.68 8.36 2.03
N THR A 141 -4.02 7.39 1.17
CA THR A 141 -5.32 6.72 1.23
C THR A 141 -5.34 5.53 2.19
N VAL A 142 -6.53 5.27 2.74
CA VAL A 142 -6.85 4.07 3.53
C VAL A 142 -8.24 3.55 3.16
N PRO A 143 -8.50 2.24 3.32
CA PRO A 143 -9.84 1.68 3.19
C PRO A 143 -10.81 2.42 4.13
N ALA A 144 -12.04 2.67 3.68
CA ALA A 144 -13.02 3.42 4.47
C ALA A 144 -13.30 2.72 5.82
N TYR A 145 -13.29 1.39 5.82
CA TYR A 145 -13.55 0.58 6.99
C TYR A 145 -12.32 0.31 7.89
N PHE A 146 -11.18 0.98 7.64
CA PHE A 146 -10.03 0.93 8.56
C PHE A 146 -10.37 1.51 9.94
N ASN A 147 -9.95 0.78 10.97
CA ASN A 147 -10.04 1.24 12.36
C ASN A 147 -8.90 2.23 12.70
N ASP A 148 -8.96 2.76 13.92
CA ASP A 148 -8.02 3.79 14.41
C ASP A 148 -6.54 3.30 14.40
N SER A 149 -6.26 2.07 14.87
CA SER A 149 -4.92 1.47 14.83
C SER A 149 -4.35 1.38 13.41
N GLN A 150 -5.18 1.01 12.43
CA GLN A 150 -4.76 0.86 11.03
C GLN A 150 -4.50 2.22 10.35
N ARG A 151 -5.30 3.23 10.68
CA ARG A 151 -5.10 4.62 10.23
C ARG A 151 -3.80 5.18 10.79
N GLN A 152 -3.60 5.03 12.11
CA GLN A 152 -2.38 5.47 12.78
C GLN A 152 -1.13 4.78 12.22
N ALA A 153 -1.18 3.45 12.06
CA ALA A 153 -0.07 2.68 11.48
C ALA A 153 0.27 3.12 10.04
N THR A 154 -0.73 3.54 9.26
CA THR A 154 -0.51 4.08 7.92
C THR A 154 0.16 5.45 7.96
N MET A 155 -0.24 6.33 8.88
CA MET A 155 0.46 7.61 9.12
C MET A 155 1.90 7.38 9.59
N ASP A 156 2.11 6.41 10.49
CA ASP A 156 3.44 6.04 10.99
C ASP A 156 4.32 5.52 9.85
N ALA A 157 3.78 4.74 8.91
CA ALA A 157 4.50 4.33 7.71
C ALA A 157 4.94 5.55 6.86
N GLY A 158 4.09 6.56 6.72
CA GLY A 158 4.43 7.83 6.06
C GLY A 158 5.54 8.59 6.78
N LYS A 159 5.45 8.70 8.11
CA LYS A 159 6.48 9.30 8.95
C LYS A 159 7.81 8.55 8.82
N ILE A 160 7.80 7.22 8.95
CA ILE A 160 8.98 6.36 8.76
C ILE A 160 9.57 6.56 7.36
N ALA A 161 8.73 6.76 6.34
CA ALA A 161 9.18 7.06 4.98
C ALA A 161 9.84 8.44 4.81
N GLY A 162 9.80 9.30 5.84
CA GLY A 162 10.38 10.64 5.83
C GLY A 162 9.44 11.70 5.25
N ILE A 163 8.13 11.47 5.29
CA ILE A 163 7.13 12.33 4.67
C ILE A 163 6.15 12.81 5.75
N GLU A 164 5.81 14.09 5.69
CA GLU A 164 4.73 14.65 6.49
C GLU A 164 3.38 14.26 5.87
N VAL A 165 2.61 13.45 6.59
CA VAL A 165 1.26 13.07 6.17
C VAL A 165 0.31 14.19 6.58
N LEU A 166 -0.15 14.97 5.60
CA LEU A 166 -1.03 16.12 5.85
C LEU A 166 -2.48 15.73 6.09
N ARG A 167 -2.90 14.60 5.53
CA ARG A 167 -4.24 14.03 5.70
C ARG A 167 -4.26 12.55 5.33
N ILE A 168 -5.07 11.79 6.06
CA ILE A 168 -5.52 10.47 5.62
C ILE A 168 -6.90 10.62 4.97
N ILE A 169 -7.09 10.04 3.79
CA ILE A 169 -8.37 10.07 3.08
C ILE A 169 -8.88 8.65 2.82
N ASN A 170 -10.19 8.45 2.95
CA ASN A 170 -10.82 7.17 2.63
C ASN A 170 -10.76 6.92 1.11
N GLU A 171 -10.43 5.69 0.69
CA GLU A 171 -10.30 5.30 -0.72
C GLU A 171 -11.58 5.61 -1.55
N PRO A 172 -12.80 5.26 -1.09
CA PRO A 172 -14.02 5.63 -1.81
C PRO A 172 -14.28 7.13 -1.87
N THR A 173 -13.92 7.86 -0.80
CA THR A 173 -14.04 9.33 -0.74
C THR A 173 -13.09 9.97 -1.75
N ALA A 174 -11.84 9.51 -1.84
CA ALA A 174 -10.90 9.96 -2.85
C ALA A 174 -11.44 9.66 -4.26
N ALA A 175 -11.95 8.45 -4.50
CA ALA A 175 -12.52 8.11 -5.80
C ALA A 175 -13.71 9.03 -6.18
N SER A 176 -14.53 9.42 -5.20
CA SER A 176 -15.62 10.37 -5.41
C SER A 176 -15.13 11.76 -5.83
N LEU A 177 -14.02 12.26 -5.25
CA LEU A 177 -13.44 13.55 -5.63
C LEU A 177 -12.98 13.53 -7.09
N ALA A 178 -12.33 12.44 -7.52
CA ALA A 178 -11.91 12.28 -8.90
C ALA A 178 -13.08 12.18 -9.88
N TYR A 179 -14.17 11.52 -9.48
CA TYR A 179 -15.39 11.42 -10.29
C TYR A 179 -16.15 12.76 -10.37
N GLY A 180 -16.31 13.44 -9.23
CA GLY A 180 -17.21 14.57 -9.07
C GLY A 180 -16.60 15.95 -9.33
N LEU A 181 -15.29 16.05 -9.57
CA LEU A 181 -14.59 17.34 -9.74
C LEU A 181 -15.26 18.25 -10.79
N ASP A 182 -15.72 17.67 -11.90
CA ASP A 182 -16.35 18.41 -13.01
C ASP A 182 -17.89 18.40 -12.95
N LYS A 183 -18.50 17.81 -11.91
CA LYS A 183 -19.94 17.62 -11.80
C LYS A 183 -20.63 18.83 -11.17
N LYS A 184 -21.63 19.37 -11.88
CA LYS A 184 -22.42 20.53 -11.44
C LYS A 184 -23.79 20.19 -10.88
N GLN A 185 -24.31 19.02 -11.21
CA GLN A 185 -25.59 18.54 -10.68
C GLN A 185 -25.31 17.63 -9.50
N ASN A 186 -26.20 17.67 -8.51
CA ASN A 186 -26.17 16.70 -7.41
C ASN A 186 -26.53 15.32 -7.95
N GLU A 187 -25.63 14.39 -7.77
CA GLU A 187 -25.78 12.97 -8.10
C GLU A 187 -25.54 12.16 -6.82
N THR A 188 -26.41 11.18 -6.56
CA THR A 188 -26.16 10.17 -5.53
C THR A 188 -25.40 9.02 -6.15
N ILE A 189 -24.15 8.81 -5.74
CA ILE A 189 -23.28 7.78 -6.30
C ILE A 189 -23.05 6.63 -5.32
N LEU A 190 -22.91 5.43 -5.87
CA LEU A 190 -22.39 4.28 -5.17
C LEU A 190 -20.96 4.00 -5.64
N VAL A 191 -19.99 4.17 -4.75
CA VAL A 191 -18.61 3.75 -4.98
C VAL A 191 -18.44 2.32 -4.47
N PHE A 192 -18.07 1.41 -5.36
CA PHE A 192 -17.80 0.01 -5.06
C PHE A 192 -16.31 -0.25 -5.27
N ASP A 193 -15.56 -0.36 -4.18
CA ASP A 193 -14.11 -0.56 -4.19
C ASP A 193 -13.75 -1.98 -3.80
N LEU A 194 -13.33 -2.79 -4.77
CA LEU A 194 -12.83 -4.14 -4.52
C LEU A 194 -11.38 -4.24 -4.99
N GLY A 195 -10.48 -4.03 -4.03
CA GLY A 195 -9.04 -4.03 -4.24
C GLY A 195 -8.41 -5.42 -4.16
N GLY A 196 -7.12 -5.43 -3.78
CA GLY A 196 -6.34 -6.64 -3.58
C GLY A 196 -6.60 -7.36 -2.26
N GLY A 197 -6.98 -6.64 -1.21
CA GLY A 197 -7.22 -7.26 0.11
C GLY A 197 -8.37 -6.67 0.92
N THR A 198 -9.01 -5.60 0.42
CA THR A 198 -10.11 -4.92 1.08
C THR A 198 -11.26 -4.68 0.12
N PHE A 199 -12.46 -4.64 0.69
CA PHE A 199 -13.69 -4.33 0.00
C PHE A 199 -14.42 -3.23 0.75
N ASP A 200 -14.71 -2.11 0.09
CA ASP A 200 -15.49 -1.01 0.63
C ASP A 200 -16.64 -0.64 -0.32
N VAL A 201 -17.74 -0.19 0.28
CA VAL A 201 -18.87 0.41 -0.42
C VAL A 201 -19.20 1.71 0.28
N SER A 202 -19.30 2.79 -0.46
CA SER A 202 -19.74 4.07 0.09
C SER A 202 -20.81 4.67 -0.81
N ILE A 203 -21.83 5.26 -0.18
CA ILE A 203 -22.85 6.05 -0.86
C ILE A 203 -22.57 7.51 -0.55
N LEU A 204 -22.47 8.31 -1.61
CA LEU A 204 -22.15 9.72 -1.50
C LEU A 204 -23.12 10.57 -2.30
N GLU A 205 -23.42 11.76 -1.79
CA GLU A 205 -23.98 12.83 -2.60
C GLU A 205 -22.83 13.71 -3.11
N VAL A 206 -22.75 13.91 -4.43
CA VAL A 206 -21.70 14.70 -5.07
C VAL A 206 -22.32 15.74 -6.00
N GLY A 207 -21.93 17.01 -5.86
CA GLY A 207 -22.41 18.08 -6.73
C GLY A 207 -22.10 19.47 -6.20
N ASP A 208 -21.91 20.42 -7.12
CA ASP A 208 -21.63 21.84 -6.81
C ASP A 208 -20.47 22.05 -5.81
N GLY A 209 -19.43 21.22 -5.92
CA GLY A 209 -18.28 21.25 -5.01
C GLY A 209 -18.50 20.62 -3.64
N ILE A 210 -19.69 20.09 -3.34
CA ILE A 210 -20.00 19.40 -2.09
C ILE A 210 -19.90 17.89 -2.32
N PHE A 211 -19.20 17.22 -1.41
CA PHE A 211 -19.03 15.77 -1.38
C PHE A 211 -19.39 15.29 0.02
N GLU A 212 -20.53 14.61 0.15
CA GLU A 212 -21.02 14.13 1.44
C GLU A 212 -21.14 12.61 1.43
N VAL A 213 -20.44 11.94 2.33
CA VAL A 213 -20.60 10.51 2.56
C VAL A 213 -21.86 10.28 3.38
N LEU A 214 -22.86 9.64 2.80
CA LEU A 214 -24.12 9.31 3.48
C LEU A 214 -23.97 8.04 4.32
N SER A 215 -23.24 7.06 3.81
CA SER A 215 -22.95 5.81 4.52
C SER A 215 -21.73 5.10 3.95
N THR A 216 -21.10 4.28 4.78
CA THR A 216 -20.03 3.38 4.35
C THR A 216 -20.15 2.01 5.03
N ALA A 217 -19.77 0.96 4.31
CA ALA A 217 -19.70 -0.41 4.79
C ALA A 217 -18.60 -1.16 4.03
N GLY A 218 -18.05 -2.21 4.62
CA GLY A 218 -16.99 -2.96 3.97
C GLY A 218 -16.61 -4.25 4.66
N ASP A 219 -15.56 -4.88 4.13
CA ASP A 219 -14.88 -6.05 4.65
C ASP A 219 -13.37 -5.87 4.41
N THR A 220 -12.62 -5.66 5.49
CA THR A 220 -11.17 -5.40 5.44
C THR A 220 -10.33 -6.65 5.15
N HIS A 221 -10.97 -7.81 4.97
CA HIS A 221 -10.34 -9.09 4.67
C HIS A 221 -11.08 -9.79 3.51
N LEU A 222 -11.39 -9.02 2.47
CA LEU A 222 -12.00 -9.49 1.23
C LEU A 222 -11.41 -8.71 0.05
N GLY A 223 -10.69 -9.40 -0.83
CA GLY A 223 -10.14 -8.79 -2.04
C GLY A 223 -9.52 -9.81 -2.99
N GLY A 224 -8.80 -9.30 -3.99
CA GLY A 224 -8.15 -10.09 -5.05
C GLY A 224 -7.28 -11.26 -4.56
N ASP A 225 -6.60 -11.11 -3.42
CA ASP A 225 -5.77 -12.15 -2.79
C ASP A 225 -6.61 -13.37 -2.39
N ASP A 226 -7.85 -13.17 -1.95
CA ASP A 226 -8.74 -14.26 -1.54
C ASP A 226 -9.24 -15.05 -2.77
N PHE A 227 -9.47 -14.36 -3.90
CA PHE A 227 -9.77 -15.02 -5.18
C PHE A 227 -8.58 -15.84 -5.68
N ASP A 228 -7.37 -15.30 -5.58
CA ASP A 228 -6.14 -16.02 -5.96
C ASP A 228 -5.95 -17.26 -5.10
N LYS A 229 -6.19 -17.14 -3.79
CA LYS A 229 -6.10 -18.25 -2.84
C LYS A 229 -7.09 -19.37 -3.15
N VAL A 230 -8.31 -19.06 -3.58
CA VAL A 230 -9.28 -20.07 -4.02
C VAL A 230 -8.73 -20.89 -5.20
N LEU A 231 -8.08 -20.23 -6.16
CA LEU A 231 -7.44 -20.90 -7.30
C LEU A 231 -6.20 -21.71 -6.89
N VAL A 232 -5.37 -21.17 -5.99
CA VAL A 232 -4.22 -21.90 -5.44
C VAL A 232 -4.67 -23.19 -4.75
N ASN A 233 -5.67 -23.11 -3.86
CA ASN A 233 -6.21 -24.27 -3.15
C ASN A 233 -6.82 -25.31 -4.09
N TRP A 234 -7.50 -24.86 -5.14
CA TRP A 234 -8.01 -25.74 -6.19
C TRP A 234 -6.87 -26.46 -6.93
N MET A 235 -5.83 -25.73 -7.37
CA MET A 235 -4.66 -26.33 -8.03
C MET A 235 -3.92 -27.33 -7.13
N ILE A 236 -3.74 -27.00 -5.84
CA ILE A 236 -3.10 -27.89 -4.86
C ILE A 236 -3.93 -29.17 -4.71
N SER A 237 -5.25 -29.04 -4.56
CA SER A 237 -6.14 -30.18 -4.37
C SER A 237 -6.17 -31.09 -5.61
N GLU A 238 -6.26 -30.52 -6.81
CA GLU A 238 -6.20 -31.28 -8.08
C GLU A 238 -4.85 -31.98 -8.24
N PHE A 239 -3.74 -31.30 -7.93
CA PHE A 239 -2.41 -31.86 -8.02
C PHE A 239 -2.18 -32.98 -6.99
N GLU A 240 -2.63 -32.80 -5.75
CA GLU A 240 -2.54 -33.83 -4.71
C GLU A 240 -3.40 -35.05 -5.06
N ASN A 241 -4.60 -34.86 -5.62
CA ASN A 241 -5.43 -35.96 -6.11
C ASN A 241 -4.79 -36.74 -7.26
N LYS A 242 -4.06 -36.06 -8.14
CA LYS A 242 -3.43 -36.66 -9.33
C LYS A 242 -2.09 -37.32 -9.03
N GLU A 243 -1.23 -36.66 -8.26
CA GLU A 243 0.17 -37.04 -8.05
C GLU A 243 0.45 -37.57 -6.63
N GLY A 244 -0.49 -37.42 -5.69
CA GLY A 244 -0.30 -37.82 -4.29
C GLY A 244 0.70 -36.94 -3.52
N ILE A 245 1.01 -35.75 -4.04
CA ILE A 245 2.01 -34.82 -3.47
C ILE A 245 1.33 -33.53 -3.02
N ASN A 246 1.53 -33.18 -1.75
CA ASN A 246 1.02 -31.94 -1.19
C ASN A 246 2.01 -30.79 -1.36
N LEU A 247 1.67 -29.82 -2.22
CA LEU A 247 2.52 -28.67 -2.53
C LEU A 247 2.56 -27.59 -1.43
N THR A 248 1.70 -27.65 -0.40
CA THR A 248 1.66 -26.63 0.68
C THR A 248 2.94 -26.53 1.51
N LYS A 249 3.80 -27.55 1.45
CA LYS A 249 5.07 -27.59 2.19
C LYS A 249 6.23 -27.01 1.38
N ASP A 250 6.04 -26.77 0.09
CA ASP A 250 7.06 -26.23 -0.81
C ASP A 250 6.77 -24.74 -1.05
N VAL A 251 7.52 -23.90 -0.33
CA VAL A 251 7.37 -22.43 -0.38
C VAL A 251 7.58 -21.89 -1.81
N GLN A 252 8.48 -22.51 -2.58
CA GLN A 252 8.75 -22.09 -3.95
C GLN A 252 7.60 -22.50 -4.89
N ALA A 253 7.07 -23.71 -4.72
CA ALA A 253 5.87 -24.13 -5.46
C ALA A 253 4.66 -23.24 -5.14
N LEU A 254 4.44 -22.90 -3.87
CA LEU A 254 3.37 -22.00 -3.43
C LEU A 254 3.47 -20.61 -4.08
N GLN A 255 4.66 -20.01 -4.12
CA GLN A 255 4.87 -18.72 -4.78
C GLN A 255 4.51 -18.79 -6.27
N ARG A 256 4.94 -19.85 -6.96
CA ARG A 256 4.65 -20.05 -8.40
C ARG A 256 3.17 -20.30 -8.67
N LEU A 257 2.50 -21.04 -7.80
CA LEU A 257 1.05 -21.25 -7.86
C LEU A 257 0.31 -19.93 -7.67
N THR A 258 0.75 -19.11 -6.73
CA THR A 258 0.14 -17.79 -6.45
C THR A 258 0.24 -16.86 -7.65
N GLU A 259 1.41 -16.74 -8.27
CA GLU A 259 1.59 -15.94 -9.49
C GLU A 259 0.77 -16.47 -10.68
N ALA A 260 0.69 -17.80 -10.83
CA ALA A 260 -0.13 -18.41 -11.88
C ALA A 260 -1.63 -18.19 -11.65
N ALA A 261 -2.08 -18.25 -10.40
CA ALA A 261 -3.46 -17.97 -10.00
C ALA A 261 -3.85 -16.51 -10.29
N GLU A 262 -3.03 -15.54 -9.86
CA GLU A 262 -3.23 -14.11 -10.12
C GLU A 262 -3.36 -13.87 -11.64
N LYS A 263 -2.41 -14.41 -12.41
CA LYS A 263 -2.40 -14.27 -13.87
C LYS A 263 -3.65 -14.89 -14.52
N ALA A 264 -4.02 -16.11 -14.12
CA ALA A 264 -5.19 -16.79 -14.67
C ALA A 264 -6.49 -16.02 -14.34
N LYS A 265 -6.65 -15.52 -13.11
CA LYS A 265 -7.76 -14.66 -12.68
C LYS A 265 -7.88 -13.42 -13.57
N MET A 266 -6.76 -12.72 -13.79
CA MET A 266 -6.72 -11.53 -14.63
C MET A 266 -7.09 -11.84 -16.08
N GLU A 267 -6.54 -12.90 -16.68
CA GLU A 267 -6.86 -13.32 -18.04
C GLU A 267 -8.34 -13.66 -18.20
N LEU A 268 -8.92 -14.39 -17.25
CA LEU A 268 -10.34 -14.76 -17.25
C LEU A 268 -11.31 -13.57 -17.12
N SER A 269 -10.81 -12.39 -16.73
CA SER A 269 -11.60 -11.16 -16.79
C SER A 269 -11.83 -10.68 -18.22
N THR A 270 -11.03 -11.15 -19.19
CA THR A 270 -11.11 -10.79 -20.61
C THR A 270 -11.51 -11.98 -21.49
N VAL A 271 -10.95 -13.16 -21.24
CA VAL A 271 -11.19 -14.38 -22.04
C VAL A 271 -12.05 -15.40 -21.29
N GLU A 272 -12.70 -16.32 -22.01
CA GLU A 272 -13.57 -17.35 -21.41
C GLU A 272 -12.80 -18.51 -20.77
N LYS A 273 -11.54 -18.72 -21.18
CA LYS A 273 -10.69 -19.80 -20.67
C LYS A 273 -9.21 -19.45 -20.79
N THR A 274 -8.41 -20.02 -19.90
CA THR A 274 -6.94 -19.92 -19.90
C THR A 274 -6.31 -21.27 -19.55
N THR A 275 -5.04 -21.46 -19.92
CA THR A 275 -4.25 -22.64 -19.59
C THR A 275 -3.20 -22.27 -18.55
N ILE A 276 -3.27 -22.93 -17.39
CA ILE A 276 -2.24 -22.84 -16.36
C ILE A 276 -1.19 -23.89 -16.66
N HIS A 277 0.03 -23.43 -16.94
CA HIS A 277 1.16 -24.29 -17.27
C HIS A 277 2.37 -23.97 -16.37
N LEU A 278 2.65 -24.87 -15.42
CA LEU A 278 3.76 -24.80 -14.48
C LEU A 278 4.66 -26.04 -14.64
N PRO A 279 5.65 -25.98 -15.54
CA PRO A 279 6.62 -27.05 -15.70
C PRO A 279 7.54 -27.11 -14.47
N PHE A 280 8.06 -28.30 -14.16
CA PHE A 280 8.92 -28.57 -13.01
C PHE A 280 8.41 -27.94 -11.71
N ILE A 281 7.12 -28.11 -11.37
CA ILE A 281 6.54 -27.51 -10.15
C ILE A 281 7.12 -28.15 -8.88
N THR A 282 7.40 -29.45 -8.94
CA THR A 282 8.08 -30.22 -7.90
C THR A 282 8.71 -31.47 -8.53
N ALA A 283 9.34 -32.34 -7.73
CA ALA A 283 9.88 -33.61 -8.18
C ALA A 283 9.69 -34.70 -7.13
N ASP A 284 9.56 -35.96 -7.59
CA ASP A 284 9.53 -37.14 -6.74
C ASP A 284 10.55 -38.19 -7.22
N LYS A 285 10.45 -39.43 -6.70
CA LYS A 285 11.31 -40.55 -7.09
C LYS A 285 11.14 -40.96 -8.56
N THR A 286 10.01 -40.62 -9.19
CA THR A 286 9.69 -40.94 -10.59
C THR A 286 10.15 -39.84 -11.56
N GLY A 287 10.48 -38.65 -11.05
CA GLY A 287 11.04 -37.55 -11.82
C GLY A 287 10.35 -36.22 -11.54
N PRO A 288 10.58 -35.21 -12.40
CA PRO A 288 9.94 -33.92 -12.29
C PRO A 288 8.43 -34.01 -12.56
N LYS A 289 7.65 -33.19 -11.85
CA LYS A 289 6.20 -33.08 -11.99
C LYS A 289 5.79 -31.71 -12.52
N HIS A 290 4.62 -31.65 -13.15
CA HIS A 290 4.12 -30.48 -13.86
C HIS A 290 2.65 -30.25 -13.55
N ILE A 291 2.20 -29.01 -13.62
CA ILE A 291 0.78 -28.67 -13.70
C ILE A 291 0.51 -28.17 -15.11
N GLU A 292 -0.42 -28.82 -15.79
CA GLU A 292 -1.01 -28.35 -17.05
C GLU A 292 -2.52 -28.59 -16.93
N THR A 293 -3.28 -27.51 -16.80
CA THR A 293 -4.73 -27.57 -16.61
C THR A 293 -5.42 -26.38 -17.28
N GLU A 294 -6.59 -26.62 -17.86
CA GLU A 294 -7.43 -25.57 -18.43
C GLU A 294 -8.41 -25.08 -17.36
N LEU A 295 -8.52 -23.77 -17.19
CA LEU A 295 -9.46 -23.12 -16.28
C LEU A 295 -10.40 -22.25 -17.12
N THR A 296 -11.71 -22.47 -16.97
CA THR A 296 -12.74 -21.64 -17.60
C THR A 296 -13.22 -20.56 -16.63
N ARG A 297 -13.76 -19.45 -17.16
CA ARG A 297 -14.36 -18.37 -16.37
C ARG A 297 -15.51 -18.91 -15.50
N GLU A 298 -16.37 -19.74 -16.08
CA GLU A 298 -17.48 -20.37 -15.36
C GLU A 298 -16.99 -21.18 -14.15
N LYS A 299 -15.91 -21.97 -14.32
CA LYS A 299 -15.32 -22.72 -13.22
C LYS A 299 -14.72 -21.81 -12.15
N PHE A 300 -13.97 -20.78 -12.56
CA PHE A 300 -13.43 -19.78 -11.63
C PHE A 300 -14.53 -19.09 -10.81
N GLU A 301 -15.57 -18.60 -11.46
CA GLU A 301 -16.70 -17.93 -10.80
C GLU A 301 -17.42 -18.89 -9.85
N SER A 302 -17.62 -20.15 -10.26
CA SER A 302 -18.21 -21.19 -9.40
C SER A 302 -17.37 -21.46 -8.15
N LEU A 303 -16.04 -21.55 -8.29
CA LEU A 303 -15.12 -21.72 -7.16
C LEU A 303 -15.18 -20.52 -6.19
N CYS A 304 -15.35 -19.31 -6.73
CA CYS A 304 -15.34 -18.06 -5.97
C CYS A 304 -16.73 -17.58 -5.53
N GLN A 305 -17.79 -18.36 -5.76
CA GLN A 305 -19.18 -17.94 -5.52
C GLN A 305 -19.41 -17.41 -4.10
N LYS A 306 -18.78 -18.03 -3.09
CA LYS A 306 -18.87 -17.57 -1.70
C LYS A 306 -18.29 -16.17 -1.50
N LEU A 307 -17.16 -15.85 -2.13
CA LEU A 307 -16.52 -14.54 -2.05
C LEU A 307 -17.36 -13.49 -2.78
N ILE A 308 -17.87 -13.82 -3.97
CA ILE A 308 -18.76 -12.94 -4.74
C ILE A 308 -20.02 -12.59 -3.93
N GLN A 309 -20.63 -13.59 -3.27
CA GLN A 309 -21.82 -13.35 -2.44
C GLN A 309 -21.51 -12.53 -1.17
N ARG A 310 -20.29 -12.61 -0.61
CA ARG A 310 -19.89 -11.76 0.53
C ARG A 310 -19.96 -10.27 0.18
N CYS A 311 -19.71 -9.89 -1.07
CA CYS A 311 -19.78 -8.48 -1.51
C CYS A 311 -21.20 -7.89 -1.44
N LYS A 312 -22.25 -8.74 -1.46
CA LYS A 312 -23.64 -8.28 -1.49
C LYS A 312 -24.06 -7.57 -0.19
N MET A 313 -23.65 -8.11 0.95
CA MET A 313 -24.12 -7.64 2.26
C MET A 313 -23.67 -6.21 2.57
N PRO A 314 -22.41 -5.80 2.31
CA PRO A 314 -22.01 -4.40 2.49
C PRO A 314 -22.78 -3.42 1.61
N VAL A 315 -23.11 -3.78 0.36
CA VAL A 315 -23.92 -2.95 -0.54
C VAL A 315 -25.32 -2.73 0.03
N GLU A 316 -26.01 -3.81 0.43
CA GLU A 316 -27.35 -3.72 1.01
C GLU A 316 -27.34 -2.94 2.33
N LYS A 317 -26.30 -3.11 3.15
CA LYS A 317 -26.12 -2.38 4.40
C LYS A 317 -25.91 -0.89 4.16
N ALA A 318 -25.07 -0.50 3.20
CA ALA A 318 -24.85 0.90 2.86
C ALA A 318 -26.16 1.57 2.40
N LEU A 319 -26.90 0.94 1.49
CA LEU A 319 -28.21 1.45 1.05
C LEU A 319 -29.18 1.64 2.22
N ALA A 320 -29.29 0.64 3.10
CA ALA A 320 -30.14 0.71 4.29
C ALA A 320 -29.72 1.82 5.27
N ASP A 321 -28.41 1.98 5.49
CA ASP A 321 -27.87 3.02 6.38
C ASP A 321 -28.07 4.43 5.82
N ALA A 322 -27.92 4.60 4.51
CA ALA A 322 -28.26 5.85 3.81
C ALA A 322 -29.77 6.10 3.70
N ARG A 323 -30.60 5.10 4.01
CA ARG A 323 -32.07 5.11 3.85
C ARG A 323 -32.50 5.37 2.40
N LEU A 324 -31.79 4.74 1.48
CA LEU A 324 -32.02 4.86 0.05
C LEU A 324 -32.41 3.50 -0.54
N ASP A 325 -33.30 3.54 -1.53
CA ASP A 325 -33.56 2.42 -2.40
C ASP A 325 -32.56 2.40 -3.55
N LYS A 326 -32.38 1.24 -4.19
CA LYS A 326 -31.47 1.12 -5.36
C LYS A 326 -31.82 2.06 -6.52
N SER A 327 -33.08 2.51 -6.61
CA SER A 327 -33.54 3.47 -7.62
C SER A 327 -33.02 4.89 -7.39
N ASP A 328 -32.61 5.20 -6.17
CA ASP A 328 -32.12 6.54 -5.79
C ASP A 328 -30.63 6.72 -6.14
N ILE A 329 -29.94 5.65 -6.52
CA ILE A 329 -28.56 5.73 -7.00
C ILE A 329 -28.55 6.24 -8.42
N ASP A 330 -27.85 7.35 -8.68
CA ASP A 330 -27.67 7.96 -9.99
C ASP A 330 -26.57 7.25 -10.78
N GLU A 331 -25.42 7.01 -10.16
CA GLU A 331 -24.23 6.47 -10.84
C GLU A 331 -23.49 5.45 -9.96
N VAL A 332 -22.83 4.50 -10.63
CA VAL A 332 -22.04 3.45 -9.98
C VAL A 332 -20.59 3.61 -10.39
N VAL A 333 -19.70 3.84 -9.42
CA VAL A 333 -18.26 4.03 -9.65
C VAL A 333 -17.53 2.78 -9.16
N LEU A 334 -16.90 2.05 -10.07
CA LEU A 334 -16.09 0.88 -9.72
C LEU A 334 -14.63 1.29 -9.48
N VAL A 335 -14.07 0.81 -8.38
CA VAL A 335 -12.71 1.10 -7.93
C VAL A 335 -12.01 -0.22 -7.59
N GLY A 336 -10.71 -0.30 -7.84
CA GLY A 336 -9.91 -1.48 -7.53
C GLY A 336 -9.95 -2.55 -8.63
N GLY A 337 -8.79 -3.16 -8.90
CA GLY A 337 -8.60 -4.07 -10.04
C GLY A 337 -9.49 -5.32 -10.01
N SER A 338 -9.96 -5.78 -8.85
CA SER A 338 -10.83 -6.96 -8.76
C SER A 338 -12.26 -6.69 -9.25
N THR A 339 -12.65 -5.42 -9.41
CA THR A 339 -13.93 -5.06 -10.07
C THR A 339 -13.93 -5.34 -11.57
N ARG A 340 -12.78 -5.66 -12.16
CA ARG A 340 -12.67 -6.13 -13.55
C ARG A 340 -13.24 -7.54 -13.74
N ILE A 341 -13.46 -8.29 -12.66
CA ILE A 341 -14.07 -9.63 -12.72
C ILE A 341 -15.52 -9.50 -13.22
N PRO A 342 -15.92 -10.16 -14.34
CA PRO A 342 -17.26 -10.02 -14.91
C PRO A 342 -18.40 -10.39 -13.95
N ALA A 343 -18.22 -11.40 -13.09
CA ALA A 343 -19.23 -11.74 -12.07
C ALA A 343 -19.45 -10.62 -11.04
N ILE A 344 -18.42 -9.84 -10.71
CA ILE A 344 -18.55 -8.70 -9.79
C ILE A 344 -19.34 -7.59 -10.47
N GLN A 345 -19.05 -7.26 -11.73
CA GLN A 345 -19.81 -6.26 -12.48
C GLN A 345 -21.29 -6.64 -12.60
N ARG A 346 -21.58 -7.90 -12.92
CA ARG A 346 -22.97 -8.42 -12.95
C ARG A 346 -23.65 -8.36 -11.59
N LEU A 347 -22.92 -8.66 -10.51
CA LEU A 347 -23.44 -8.55 -9.15
C LEU A 347 -23.85 -7.09 -8.86
N VAL A 348 -22.95 -6.14 -9.11
CA VAL A 348 -23.22 -4.71 -8.85
C VAL A 348 -24.39 -4.21 -9.69
N GLU A 349 -24.46 -4.56 -10.98
CA GLU A 349 -25.60 -4.21 -11.84
C GLU A 349 -26.91 -4.83 -11.32
N SER A 350 -26.88 -6.05 -10.78
CA SER A 350 -28.07 -6.68 -10.20
C SER A 350 -28.57 -6.00 -8.91
N LEU A 351 -27.64 -5.46 -8.11
CA LEU A 351 -27.94 -4.81 -6.83
C LEU A 351 -28.44 -3.37 -7.01
N THR A 352 -27.87 -2.66 -7.98
CA THR A 352 -28.15 -1.23 -8.23
C THR A 352 -29.14 -1.01 -9.35
N GLY A 353 -29.27 -1.97 -10.28
CA GLY A 353 -30.00 -1.77 -11.54
C GLY A 353 -29.27 -0.88 -12.55
N LYS A 354 -28.01 -0.51 -12.28
CA LYS A 354 -27.22 0.41 -13.11
C LYS A 354 -25.93 -0.23 -13.59
N LYS A 355 -25.52 0.14 -14.80
CA LYS A 355 -24.20 -0.20 -15.31
C LYS A 355 -23.15 0.72 -14.68
N ALA A 356 -21.99 0.15 -14.42
CA ALA A 356 -20.86 0.90 -13.92
C ALA A 356 -20.41 1.99 -14.89
N ASN A 357 -20.18 3.17 -14.35
CA ASN A 357 -19.58 4.30 -15.02
C ASN A 357 -18.17 3.93 -15.51
N GLN A 358 -17.83 4.31 -16.74
CA GLN A 358 -16.55 4.00 -17.40
C GLN A 358 -15.65 5.24 -17.56
N SER A 359 -16.02 6.39 -17.01
CA SER A 359 -15.26 7.63 -17.14
C SER A 359 -14.04 7.70 -16.22
N VAL A 360 -13.96 6.83 -15.22
CA VAL A 360 -12.83 6.76 -14.29
C VAL A 360 -12.06 5.45 -14.46
N ASN A 361 -10.75 5.52 -14.25
CA ASN A 361 -9.89 4.34 -14.28
C ASN A 361 -9.85 3.71 -12.87
N PRO A 362 -10.33 2.46 -12.68
CA PRO A 362 -10.42 1.82 -11.37
C PRO A 362 -9.06 1.63 -10.68
N ASP A 363 -7.95 1.65 -11.44
CA ASP A 363 -6.60 1.46 -10.89
C ASP A 363 -5.91 2.78 -10.50
N GLU A 364 -6.48 3.94 -10.86
CA GLU A 364 -5.84 5.26 -10.70
C GLU A 364 -6.71 6.28 -9.95
N VAL A 365 -8.03 6.09 -9.97
CA VAL A 365 -9.03 7.05 -9.49
C VAL A 365 -8.82 7.45 -8.02
N VAL A 366 -8.36 6.53 -7.19
CA VAL A 366 -8.07 6.77 -5.77
C VAL A 366 -6.90 7.74 -5.61
N ALA A 367 -5.78 7.51 -6.31
CA ALA A 367 -4.62 8.42 -6.25
C ALA A 367 -4.93 9.79 -6.85
N VAL A 368 -5.71 9.84 -7.94
CA VAL A 368 -6.21 11.10 -8.52
C VAL A 368 -7.02 11.88 -7.49
N GLY A 369 -7.93 11.21 -6.77
CA GLY A 369 -8.69 11.78 -5.67
C GLY A 369 -7.84 12.31 -4.52
N ALA A 370 -6.85 11.53 -4.11
CA ALA A 370 -5.89 11.94 -3.08
C ALA A 370 -5.08 13.17 -3.53
N ALA A 371 -4.74 13.28 -4.83
CA ALA A 371 -4.05 14.43 -5.38
C ALA A 371 -4.96 15.68 -5.42
N ILE A 372 -6.26 15.51 -5.68
CA ILE A 372 -7.24 16.59 -5.53
C ILE A 372 -7.28 17.07 -4.08
N GLN A 373 -7.36 16.16 -3.11
CA GLN A 373 -7.30 16.50 -1.68
C GLN A 373 -6.00 17.22 -1.30
N ALA A 374 -4.86 16.79 -1.85
CA ALA A 374 -3.58 17.48 -1.70
C ALA A 374 -3.62 18.90 -2.29
N GLY A 375 -4.24 19.07 -3.47
CA GLY A 375 -4.46 20.35 -4.12
C GLY A 375 -5.34 21.30 -3.30
N ILE A 376 -6.37 20.79 -2.62
CA ILE A 376 -7.21 21.56 -1.69
C ILE A 376 -6.39 22.07 -0.51
N LEU A 377 -5.59 21.19 0.12
CA LEU A 377 -4.75 21.56 1.26
C LEU A 377 -3.64 22.55 0.88
N ALA A 378 -3.10 22.44 -0.34
CA ALA A 378 -2.12 23.37 -0.90
C ALA A 378 -2.75 24.70 -1.39
N GLY A 379 -4.08 24.81 -1.43
CA GLY A 379 -4.81 25.96 -1.95
C GLY A 379 -4.79 26.12 -3.48
N GLU A 380 -4.36 25.08 -4.21
CA GLU A 380 -4.38 25.00 -5.68
C GLU A 380 -5.80 24.74 -6.21
N ILE A 381 -6.61 24.01 -5.43
CA ILE A 381 -8.03 23.73 -5.72
C ILE A 381 -8.88 24.40 -4.64
N LYS A 382 -9.94 25.08 -5.07
CA LYS A 382 -10.84 25.86 -4.19
C LYS A 382 -12.28 25.41 -4.38
N ASP A 383 -13.14 25.88 -3.48
CA ASP A 383 -14.60 25.70 -3.55
C ASP A 383 -15.03 24.23 -3.52
N ILE A 384 -14.27 23.38 -2.82
CA ILE A 384 -14.64 22.00 -2.52
C ILE A 384 -14.84 21.84 -1.02
N LEU A 385 -15.99 21.29 -0.64
CA LEU A 385 -16.33 20.90 0.72
C LEU A 385 -16.49 19.39 0.78
N LEU A 386 -15.64 18.75 1.60
CA LEU A 386 -15.71 17.32 1.84
C LEU A 386 -16.26 17.04 3.26
N LEU A 387 -17.33 16.27 3.34
CA LEU A 387 -17.97 15.79 4.56
C LEU A 387 -17.89 14.26 4.58
N ASP A 388 -16.94 13.73 5.35
CA ASP A 388 -16.77 12.28 5.54
C ASP A 388 -17.47 11.82 6.83
N VAL A 389 -17.50 10.51 7.10
CA VAL A 389 -18.16 9.91 8.26
C VAL A 389 -17.26 8.90 8.97
N THR A 390 -17.55 8.61 10.25
CA THR A 390 -16.94 7.48 10.95
C THR A 390 -17.62 6.14 10.57
N PRO A 391 -16.89 5.08 10.19
CA PRO A 391 -17.48 3.84 9.67
C PRO A 391 -18.11 2.94 10.74
N LEU A 392 -17.78 3.16 12.02
CA LEU A 392 -18.14 2.28 13.13
C LEU A 392 -18.58 3.10 14.33
N SER A 393 -19.56 2.59 15.08
CA SER A 393 -20.00 3.23 16.31
C SER A 393 -18.90 3.19 17.37
N LEU A 394 -18.78 4.26 18.14
CA LEU A 394 -17.85 4.42 19.24
C LEU A 394 -18.61 4.58 20.55
N GLY A 395 -18.09 3.96 21.60
CA GLY A 395 -18.78 3.91 22.88
C GLY A 395 -17.90 3.44 24.01
N VAL A 396 -18.52 3.28 25.18
CA VAL A 396 -17.87 2.82 26.40
C VAL A 396 -18.54 1.58 26.97
N GLU A 397 -17.76 0.77 27.70
CA GLU A 397 -18.30 -0.31 28.51
C GLU A 397 -19.10 0.26 29.68
N THR A 398 -20.27 -0.32 29.90
CA THR A 398 -21.16 -0.02 31.02
C THR A 398 -21.49 -1.29 31.81
N LEU A 399 -22.08 -1.11 32.99
CA LEU A 399 -22.37 -2.22 33.91
C LEU A 399 -23.17 -3.33 33.23
N GLY A 400 -22.70 -4.57 33.35
CA GLY A 400 -23.27 -5.74 32.67
C GLY A 400 -22.53 -6.16 31.40
N GLY A 401 -21.40 -5.53 31.06
CA GLY A 401 -20.59 -5.90 29.90
C GLY A 401 -21.22 -5.49 28.57
N VAL A 402 -22.00 -4.39 28.60
CA VAL A 402 -22.74 -3.84 27.46
C VAL A 402 -22.05 -2.58 26.98
N MET A 403 -21.97 -2.41 25.66
CA MET A 403 -21.47 -1.20 25.02
C MET A 403 -22.57 -0.14 24.94
N THR A 404 -22.34 1.03 25.53
CA THR A 404 -23.17 2.22 25.32
C THR A 404 -22.55 3.07 24.22
N LYS A 405 -23.28 3.25 23.12
CA LYS A 405 -22.83 4.01 21.94
C LYS A 405 -22.99 5.50 22.18
N ILE A 406 -21.91 6.27 22.03
CA ILE A 406 -21.88 7.74 22.16
C ILE A 406 -21.92 8.39 20.77
N ILE A 407 -21.12 7.87 19.85
CA ILE A 407 -21.12 8.28 18.44
C ILE A 407 -21.56 7.06 17.61
N ALA A 408 -22.65 7.20 16.86
CA ALA A 408 -23.11 6.14 15.97
C ALA A 408 -22.26 6.11 14.68
N ARG A 409 -22.15 4.94 14.04
CA ARG A 409 -21.58 4.86 12.68
C ARG A 409 -22.29 5.79 11.71
N ASN A 410 -21.60 6.17 10.65
CA ASN A 410 -22.02 7.14 9.65
C ASN A 410 -22.31 8.55 10.20
N THR A 411 -21.84 8.87 11.42
CA THR A 411 -21.86 10.27 11.89
C THR A 411 -20.79 11.05 11.14
N THR A 412 -21.16 12.20 10.55
CA THR A 412 -20.25 13.13 9.87
C THR A 412 -19.11 13.56 10.78
N ILE A 413 -17.89 13.59 10.26
CA ILE A 413 -16.68 14.02 10.95
C ILE A 413 -16.14 15.34 10.35
N PRO A 414 -15.52 16.22 11.16
CA PRO A 414 -15.20 16.06 12.58
C PRO A 414 -16.43 16.20 13.48
N VAL A 415 -16.46 15.50 14.61
CA VAL A 415 -17.59 15.53 15.55
C VAL A 415 -17.14 15.37 17.00
N LYS A 416 -17.84 16.09 17.89
CA LYS A 416 -17.66 16.01 19.33
C LYS A 416 -18.98 15.69 20.02
N LYS A 417 -19.02 14.63 20.82
CA LYS A 417 -20.18 14.25 21.63
C LYS A 417 -19.77 13.92 23.05
N SER A 418 -20.59 14.34 24.00
CA SER A 418 -20.38 14.09 25.42
C SER A 418 -21.58 13.36 26.00
N GLU A 419 -21.33 12.40 26.87
CA GLU A 419 -22.36 11.67 27.61
C GLU A 419 -22.02 11.62 29.10
N MET A 420 -23.05 11.66 29.93
CA MET A 420 -22.92 11.70 31.39
C MET A 420 -23.01 10.29 31.97
N PHE A 421 -21.97 9.92 32.71
CA PHE A 421 -21.89 8.69 33.48
C PHE A 421 -21.77 9.00 34.98
N SER A 422 -21.87 7.95 35.79
CA SER A 422 -21.70 8.03 37.24
C SER A 422 -21.10 6.75 37.79
N THR A 423 -20.66 6.78 39.05
CA THR A 423 -20.17 5.61 39.78
C THR A 423 -21.24 4.52 39.95
N ALA A 424 -20.80 3.27 39.86
CA ALA A 424 -21.64 2.07 40.01
C ALA A 424 -21.69 1.55 41.46
N VAL A 425 -20.72 1.94 42.30
CA VAL A 425 -20.55 1.48 43.68
C VAL A 425 -20.43 2.68 44.63
N ASP A 426 -20.95 2.54 45.86
CA ASP A 426 -20.85 3.55 46.90
C ASP A 426 -19.38 3.83 47.26
N ASN A 427 -19.05 5.10 47.45
CA ASN A 427 -17.70 5.58 47.78
C ASN A 427 -16.61 5.17 46.76
N GLN A 428 -16.98 4.88 45.52
CA GLN A 428 -16.06 4.61 44.42
C GLN A 428 -15.23 5.87 44.11
N THR A 429 -13.90 5.77 44.27
CA THR A 429 -12.96 6.90 44.12
C THR A 429 -12.26 6.96 42.76
N ASN A 430 -12.53 6.00 41.88
CA ASN A 430 -12.04 5.96 40.51
C ASN A 430 -13.02 5.24 39.58
N VAL A 431 -12.99 5.58 38.29
CA VAL A 431 -13.77 4.91 37.24
C VAL A 431 -12.82 4.52 36.12
N GLU A 432 -12.93 3.27 35.68
CA GLU A 432 -12.26 2.77 34.48
C GLU A 432 -13.17 3.02 33.27
N ILE A 433 -12.60 3.62 32.23
CA ILE A 433 -13.29 3.94 30.99
C ILE A 433 -12.67 3.05 29.92
N HIS A 434 -13.41 2.04 29.51
CA HIS A 434 -13.04 1.13 28.44
C HIS A 434 -13.74 1.55 27.16
N ILE A 435 -12.95 1.94 26.16
CA ILE A 435 -13.40 2.49 24.88
C ILE A 435 -13.50 1.37 23.85
N LEU A 436 -14.62 1.33 23.13
CA LEU A 436 -14.90 0.30 22.14
C LEU A 436 -15.34 0.90 20.81
N GLN A 437 -15.08 0.14 19.75
CA GLN A 437 -15.56 0.38 18.40
C GLN A 437 -16.28 -0.86 17.87
N GLY A 438 -17.51 -0.68 17.39
CA GLY A 438 -18.29 -1.77 16.80
C GLY A 438 -19.80 -1.65 17.00
N GLU A 439 -20.51 -2.63 16.47
CA GLU A 439 -21.97 -2.60 16.36
C GLU A 439 -22.68 -3.59 17.28
N ARG A 440 -21.94 -4.47 17.95
CA ARG A 440 -22.51 -5.51 18.82
C ARG A 440 -22.90 -4.91 20.17
N GLU A 441 -23.95 -5.44 20.79
CA GLU A 441 -24.42 -4.94 22.10
C GLU A 441 -23.44 -5.30 23.23
N LEU A 442 -22.87 -6.50 23.18
CA LEU A 442 -21.94 -6.99 24.20
C LEU A 442 -20.50 -6.57 23.88
N VAL A 443 -19.77 -6.13 24.92
CA VAL A 443 -18.36 -5.70 24.85
C VAL A 443 -17.48 -6.72 24.13
N ALA A 444 -17.62 -8.01 24.47
CA ALA A 444 -16.83 -9.09 23.87
C ALA A 444 -17.01 -9.25 22.35
N GLY A 445 -18.03 -8.62 21.77
CA GLY A 445 -18.26 -8.61 20.33
C GLY A 445 -17.63 -7.42 19.59
N ASN A 446 -17.09 -6.44 20.29
CA ASN A 446 -16.56 -5.21 19.70
C ASN A 446 -15.04 -5.16 19.84
N LYS A 447 -14.42 -4.28 19.05
CA LYS A 447 -12.99 -4.01 19.12
C LYS A 447 -12.75 -3.07 20.31
N SER A 448 -11.92 -3.52 21.25
CA SER A 448 -11.37 -2.63 22.29
C SER A 448 -10.35 -1.70 21.66
N LEU A 449 -10.51 -0.39 21.90
CA LEU A 449 -9.55 0.64 21.48
C LEU A 449 -8.59 1.03 22.59
N GLY A 450 -8.94 0.73 23.85
CA GLY A 450 -8.11 1.00 25.01
C GLY A 450 -8.93 1.28 26.26
N ASN A 451 -8.26 1.35 27.40
CA ASN A 451 -8.85 1.72 28.68
C ASN A 451 -7.99 2.77 29.39
N PHE A 452 -8.64 3.64 30.15
CA PHE A 452 -7.95 4.56 31.05
C PHE A 452 -8.74 4.77 32.33
N ARG A 453 -8.04 5.12 33.40
CA ARG A 453 -8.64 5.31 34.72
C ARG A 453 -8.72 6.78 35.07
N LEU A 454 -9.91 7.25 35.43
CA LEU A 454 -10.14 8.54 36.05
C LEU A 454 -10.11 8.36 37.57
N ASP A 455 -9.02 8.80 38.20
CA ASP A 455 -8.86 8.83 39.65
C ASP A 455 -9.40 10.15 40.23
N GLY A 456 -9.56 10.23 41.56
CA GLY A 456 -9.92 11.48 42.25
C GLY A 456 -11.42 11.75 42.36
N ILE A 457 -12.26 10.73 42.17
CA ILE A 457 -13.71 10.86 42.30
C ILE A 457 -14.09 11.03 43.79
N PRO A 458 -14.97 12.00 44.13
CA PRO A 458 -15.37 12.22 45.51
C PRO A 458 -16.16 11.03 46.07
N LYS A 459 -15.95 10.71 47.36
CA LYS A 459 -16.72 9.67 48.04
C LYS A 459 -18.17 10.12 48.20
N ALA A 460 -19.05 9.51 47.43
CA ALA A 460 -20.49 9.72 47.50
C ALA A 460 -21.23 8.39 47.28
N ALA A 461 -22.55 8.39 47.50
CA ALA A 461 -23.39 7.26 47.10
C ALA A 461 -23.27 7.01 45.58
N ARG A 462 -23.43 5.77 45.14
CA ARG A 462 -23.49 5.43 43.71
C ARG A 462 -24.54 6.29 42.99
N GLY A 463 -24.28 6.66 41.74
CA GLY A 463 -25.20 7.52 40.98
C GLY A 463 -25.07 9.04 41.25
N VAL A 464 -24.26 9.46 42.23
CA VAL A 464 -24.09 10.89 42.59
C VAL A 464 -22.96 11.59 41.84
N PRO A 465 -21.73 11.05 41.76
CA PRO A 465 -20.65 11.69 41.01
C PRO A 465 -20.99 11.84 39.53
N GLN A 466 -20.75 13.00 38.96
CA GLN A 466 -21.10 13.30 37.58
C GLN A 466 -19.84 13.28 36.71
N ILE A 467 -19.72 12.27 35.87
CA ILE A 467 -18.54 12.04 35.02
C ILE A 467 -18.96 12.27 33.58
N GLU A 468 -18.51 13.38 33.00
CA GLU A 468 -18.69 13.66 31.59
C GLU A 468 -17.62 12.95 30.79
N VAL A 469 -18.00 12.07 29.87
CA VAL A 469 -17.09 11.44 28.92
C VAL A 469 -17.36 12.02 27.53
N THR A 470 -16.33 12.63 26.95
CA THR A 470 -16.37 13.33 25.67
C THR A 470 -15.54 12.58 24.65
N PHE A 471 -16.16 12.24 23.54
CA PHE A 471 -15.55 11.66 22.36
C PHE A 471 -15.41 12.77 21.32
N ASP A 472 -14.22 12.90 20.75
CA ASP A 472 -13.87 13.92 19.76
C ASP A 472 -13.13 13.20 18.61
N ILE A 473 -13.76 13.18 17.43
CA ILE A 473 -13.21 12.60 16.20
C ILE A 473 -12.82 13.74 15.28
N ASP A 474 -11.56 13.75 14.86
CA ASP A 474 -11.04 14.79 13.97
C ASP A 474 -11.33 14.53 12.48
N VAL A 475 -10.73 15.34 11.62
CA VAL A 475 -10.90 15.28 10.16
C VAL A 475 -10.23 14.06 9.51
N ASP A 476 -9.28 13.42 10.19
CA ASP A 476 -8.60 12.20 9.73
C ASP A 476 -9.28 10.93 10.25
N GLY A 477 -10.33 11.10 11.08
CA GLY A 477 -11.08 10.02 11.71
C GLY A 477 -10.43 9.49 12.99
N LEU A 478 -9.47 10.22 13.58
CA LEU A 478 -8.76 9.80 14.78
C LEU A 478 -9.54 10.17 16.04
N LEU A 479 -9.60 9.23 16.98
CA LEU A 479 -10.35 9.39 18.22
C LEU A 479 -9.52 9.99 19.36
N SER A 480 -10.07 11.00 20.02
CA SER A 480 -9.64 11.41 21.37
C SER A 480 -10.81 11.31 22.36
N VAL A 481 -10.54 10.76 23.54
CA VAL A 481 -11.52 10.58 24.59
C VAL A 481 -11.06 11.30 25.85
N LYS A 482 -11.91 12.17 26.37
CA LYS A 482 -11.68 12.92 27.61
C LYS A 482 -12.76 12.58 28.61
N ALA A 483 -12.38 12.32 29.85
CA ALA A 483 -13.30 12.17 30.96
C ALA A 483 -13.04 13.23 32.02
N LYS A 484 -14.11 13.81 32.55
CA LYS A 484 -14.05 14.86 33.57
C LYS A 484 -15.12 14.65 34.62
N GLU A 485 -14.72 14.61 35.89
CA GLU A 485 -15.67 14.68 36.99
C GLU A 485 -16.03 16.15 37.26
N LEU A 486 -17.31 16.48 37.20
CA LEU A 486 -17.76 17.87 37.16
C LEU A 486 -17.66 18.59 38.52
N GLY A 487 -17.78 17.88 39.64
CA GLY A 487 -17.74 18.47 40.97
C GLY A 487 -16.34 18.91 41.42
N THR A 488 -15.34 18.08 41.15
CA THR A 488 -13.92 18.28 41.49
C THR A 488 -13.14 18.93 40.36
N GLY A 489 -13.61 18.81 39.12
CA GLY A 489 -12.91 19.26 37.93
C GLY A 489 -11.74 18.37 37.52
N VAL A 490 -11.51 17.25 38.21
CA VAL A 490 -10.46 16.29 37.86
C VAL A 490 -10.80 15.69 36.49
N GLU A 491 -9.81 15.70 35.61
CA GLU A 491 -9.93 15.18 34.26
C GLU A 491 -8.78 14.24 33.92
N GLN A 492 -9.09 13.29 33.05
CA GLN A 492 -8.12 12.43 32.41
C GLN A 492 -8.52 12.31 30.95
N SER A 493 -7.55 12.35 30.05
CA SER A 493 -7.80 12.15 28.63
C SER A 493 -6.84 11.12 28.08
N VAL A 494 -7.32 10.37 27.11
CA VAL A 494 -6.49 9.54 26.24
C VAL A 494 -6.75 10.00 24.81
N THR A 495 -5.68 10.35 24.11
CA THR A 495 -5.76 10.39 22.66
C THR A 495 -5.46 8.98 22.18
N ILE A 496 -6.35 8.40 21.38
CA ILE A 496 -6.14 7.07 20.80
C ILE A 496 -5.06 7.11 19.70
N GLN A 497 -4.28 8.19 19.62
CA GLN A 497 -2.94 8.20 19.02
C GLN A 497 -2.02 7.07 19.55
N GLY A 498 -2.28 6.54 20.75
CA GLY A 498 -1.58 5.38 21.33
C GLY A 498 -2.05 4.00 20.83
N ALA A 499 -2.95 3.94 19.85
CA ALA A 499 -3.35 2.69 19.18
C ALA A 499 -2.35 2.24 18.10
N SER A 500 -1.28 3.01 17.88
CA SER A 500 -0.12 2.52 17.14
C SER A 500 0.40 1.26 17.82
N ASN A 501 0.68 0.23 17.02
CA ASN A 501 1.39 -0.94 17.49
C ASN A 501 2.86 -0.62 17.81
N LEU A 502 3.32 0.61 17.54
CA LEU A 502 4.69 1.07 17.73
C LEU A 502 4.78 2.13 18.82
N GLU A 503 5.75 1.98 19.73
CA GLU A 503 6.07 3.06 20.68
C GLU A 503 6.79 4.21 19.96
N GLN A 504 6.65 5.45 20.44
CA GLN A 504 7.33 6.62 19.87
C GLN A 504 8.86 6.43 19.78
N LYS A 505 9.46 5.72 20.74
CA LYS A 505 10.89 5.35 20.71
C LYS A 505 11.22 4.37 19.58
N GLU A 506 10.30 3.45 19.28
CA GLU A 506 10.47 2.53 18.15
C GLU A 506 10.38 3.29 16.82
N ILE A 507 9.45 4.24 16.69
CA ILE A 507 9.35 5.10 15.51
C ILE A 507 10.64 5.90 15.31
N GLU A 508 11.18 6.54 16.37
CA GLU A 508 12.45 7.27 16.30
C GLU A 508 13.62 6.36 15.90
N LYS A 509 13.68 5.14 16.43
CA LYS A 509 14.67 4.14 16.03
C LYS A 509 14.49 3.73 14.56
N MET A 510 13.26 3.54 14.09
CA MET A 510 12.95 3.20 12.71
C MET A 510 13.30 4.32 11.74
N LEU A 511 13.14 5.59 12.15
CA LEU A 511 13.59 6.76 11.41
C LEU A 511 15.12 6.77 11.28
N ALA A 512 15.84 6.54 12.37
CA ALA A 512 17.32 6.47 12.34
C ALA A 512 17.82 5.29 11.48
N ASP A 513 17.19 4.13 11.61
CA ASP A 513 17.47 2.96 10.75
C ASP A 513 17.21 3.31 9.29
N ALA A 514 16.08 3.95 8.98
CA ALA A 514 15.70 4.38 7.64
C ALA A 514 16.71 5.33 7.00
N GLU A 515 17.16 6.35 7.72
CA GLU A 515 18.19 7.28 7.26
C GLU A 515 19.51 6.56 6.98
N LYS A 516 19.90 5.63 7.86
CA LYS A 516 21.09 4.80 7.67
C LYS A 516 20.98 3.96 6.39
N TYR A 517 19.85 3.29 6.16
CA TYR A 517 19.65 2.49 4.94
C TYR A 517 19.57 3.38 3.69
N ALA A 518 18.96 4.57 3.78
CA ALA A 518 18.95 5.52 2.68
C ALA A 518 20.36 5.96 2.26
N SER A 519 21.27 6.18 3.23
CA SER A 519 22.66 6.50 2.95
C SER A 519 23.41 5.35 2.26
N PHE A 520 23.18 4.11 2.71
CA PHE A 520 23.72 2.91 2.09
C PHE A 520 23.20 2.71 0.67
N ASP A 521 21.90 2.93 0.45
CA ASP A 521 21.27 2.86 -0.87
C ASP A 521 21.81 3.92 -1.83
N GLN A 522 22.11 5.14 -1.34
CA GLN A 522 22.74 6.19 -2.14
C GLN A 522 24.16 5.83 -2.55
N GLU A 523 24.99 5.36 -1.61
CA GLU A 523 26.36 4.92 -1.90
C GLU A 523 26.37 3.77 -2.91
N LYS A 524 25.46 2.83 -2.74
CA LYS A 524 25.31 1.71 -3.64
C LYS A 524 24.82 2.12 -5.03
N ARG A 525 23.86 3.04 -5.11
CA ARG A 525 23.42 3.60 -6.40
C ARG A 525 24.57 4.26 -7.12
N LYS A 526 25.39 5.04 -6.41
CA LYS A 526 26.61 5.65 -6.96
C LYS A 526 27.57 4.59 -7.52
N ASN A 527 27.74 3.46 -6.84
CA ASN A 527 28.57 2.36 -7.33
C ASN A 527 27.98 1.70 -8.59
N ILE A 528 26.66 1.52 -8.66
CA ILE A 528 25.96 1.00 -9.86
C ILE A 528 26.10 1.99 -11.03
N ASP A 529 25.93 3.29 -10.79
CA ASP A 529 26.07 4.31 -11.83
C ASP A 529 27.51 4.35 -12.38
N ILE A 530 28.51 4.26 -11.50
CA ILE A 530 29.92 4.15 -11.89
C ILE A 530 30.14 2.89 -12.72
N LYS A 531 29.57 1.74 -12.33
CA LYS A 531 29.66 0.50 -13.10
C LYS A 531 29.05 0.65 -14.50
N ASN A 532 27.85 1.19 -14.61
CA ASN A 532 27.17 1.37 -15.89
C ASN A 532 27.92 2.34 -16.81
N GLN A 533 28.45 3.43 -16.25
CA GLN A 533 29.33 4.37 -16.97
C GLN A 533 30.59 3.67 -17.48
N ALA A 534 31.22 2.85 -16.64
CA ALA A 534 32.41 2.11 -16.99
C ALA A 534 32.16 1.06 -18.09
N GLU A 535 31.06 0.29 -17.99
CA GLU A 535 30.68 -0.70 -19.02
C GLU A 535 30.35 -0.03 -20.36
N THR A 536 29.65 1.10 -20.34
CA THR A 536 29.33 1.89 -21.54
C THR A 536 30.61 2.41 -22.19
N LEU A 537 31.50 3.01 -21.41
CA LEU A 537 32.77 3.54 -21.90
C LEU A 537 33.67 2.43 -22.47
N CYS A 538 33.76 1.27 -21.81
CA CYS A 538 34.49 0.12 -22.34
C CYS A 538 33.94 -0.34 -23.69
N TYR A 539 32.60 -0.40 -23.84
CA TYR A 539 31.97 -0.75 -25.10
C TYR A 539 32.26 0.26 -26.21
N GLU A 540 32.18 1.56 -25.91
CA GLU A 540 32.53 2.64 -26.84
C GLU A 540 34.01 2.57 -27.25
N ALA A 541 34.92 2.34 -26.29
CA ALA A 541 36.35 2.17 -26.53
C ALA A 541 36.65 0.97 -27.45
N GLU A 542 36.01 -0.18 -27.21
CA GLU A 542 36.15 -1.37 -28.06
C GLU A 542 35.65 -1.11 -29.48
N LYS A 543 34.53 -0.40 -29.62
CA LYS A 543 33.97 -0.02 -30.92
C LYS A 543 34.92 0.92 -31.66
N GLU A 544 35.45 1.95 -31.01
CA GLU A 544 36.42 2.87 -31.62
C GLU A 544 37.71 2.17 -32.04
N LEU A 545 38.28 1.32 -31.18
CA LEU A 545 39.44 0.50 -31.53
C LEU A 545 39.17 -0.39 -32.76
N SER A 546 37.96 -0.92 -32.90
CA SER A 546 37.57 -1.74 -34.05
C SER A 546 37.43 -0.94 -35.36
N LEU A 547 37.11 0.35 -35.27
CA LEU A 547 36.98 1.26 -36.41
C LEU A 547 38.34 1.81 -36.86
N LEU A 548 39.22 2.09 -35.90
CA LEU A 548 40.51 2.72 -36.15
C LEU A 548 41.60 1.75 -36.63
N LYS A 549 41.46 0.43 -36.41
CA LYS A 549 42.33 -0.68 -36.88
C LYS A 549 43.81 -0.31 -37.10
N ASP A 550 44.17 0.11 -38.32
CA ASP A 550 45.54 0.34 -38.79
C ASP A 550 46.00 1.81 -38.62
N LYS A 551 45.11 2.72 -38.21
CA LYS A 551 45.37 4.15 -37.98
C LYS A 551 45.94 4.46 -36.58
N ILE A 552 46.10 3.46 -35.72
CA ILE A 552 46.58 3.63 -34.34
C ILE A 552 47.83 2.78 -34.08
N SER A 553 48.70 3.27 -33.20
CA SER A 553 49.91 2.52 -32.83
C SER A 553 49.58 1.27 -32.00
N ILE A 554 50.45 0.26 -32.08
CA ILE A 554 50.32 -0.97 -31.28
C ILE A 554 50.36 -0.65 -29.77
N GLU A 555 51.15 0.34 -29.38
CA GLU A 555 51.29 0.78 -27.99
C GLU A 555 50.00 1.41 -27.46
N GLU A 556 49.36 2.30 -28.23
CA GLU A 556 48.07 2.91 -27.86
C GLU A 556 46.95 1.86 -27.77
N LYS A 557 46.89 0.93 -28.73
CA LYS A 557 45.92 -0.17 -28.74
C LYS A 557 46.07 -1.07 -27.50
N ASN A 558 47.30 -1.43 -27.15
CA ASN A 558 47.57 -2.23 -25.96
C ASN A 558 47.21 -1.50 -24.67
N ASN A 559 47.51 -0.19 -24.58
CA ASN A 559 47.17 0.62 -23.40
C ASN A 559 45.65 0.66 -23.16
N ILE A 560 44.85 0.97 -24.19
CA ILE A 560 43.38 1.01 -24.07
C ILE A 560 42.81 -0.37 -23.75
N THR A 561 43.31 -1.43 -24.40
CA THR A 561 42.84 -2.80 -24.15
C THR A 561 43.10 -3.21 -22.69
N LYS A 562 44.26 -2.83 -22.14
CA LYS A 562 44.60 -3.07 -20.73
C LYS A 562 43.69 -2.29 -19.79
N LEU A 563 43.41 -1.02 -20.05
CA LEU A 563 42.48 -0.21 -19.24
C LEU A 563 41.06 -0.81 -19.24
N ILE A 564 40.58 -1.32 -20.39
CA ILE A 564 39.30 -2.02 -20.49
C ILE A 564 39.28 -3.30 -19.65
N GLU A 565 40.36 -4.10 -19.70
CA GLU A 565 40.50 -5.31 -18.89
C GLU A 565 40.54 -4.99 -17.40
N ASP A 566 41.30 -3.97 -16.99
CA ASP A 566 41.42 -3.52 -15.60
C ASP A 566 40.08 -3.01 -15.07
N ILE A 567 39.32 -2.24 -15.86
CA ILE A 567 37.95 -1.82 -15.52
C ILE A 567 37.07 -3.05 -15.30
N ARG A 568 37.05 -4.01 -16.25
CA ARG A 568 36.21 -5.22 -16.16
C ARG A 568 36.60 -6.12 -14.97
N GLN A 569 37.89 -6.19 -14.64
CA GLN A 569 38.39 -6.90 -13.45
C GLN A 569 37.86 -6.23 -12.18
N ASN A 570 38.02 -4.90 -12.05
CA ASN A 570 37.55 -4.16 -10.87
C ASN A 570 36.02 -4.24 -10.70
N ILE A 571 35.25 -4.25 -11.80
CA ILE A 571 33.80 -4.49 -11.78
C ILE A 571 33.47 -5.88 -11.24
N LYS A 572 34.23 -6.93 -11.61
CA LYS A 572 33.97 -8.31 -11.17
C LYS A 572 34.21 -8.53 -9.68
N ILE A 573 35.16 -7.80 -9.10
CA ILE A 573 35.52 -7.90 -7.68
C ILE A 573 34.89 -6.82 -6.80
N ASP A 574 33.96 -6.03 -7.36
CA ASP A 574 33.25 -4.94 -6.68
C ASP A 574 34.20 -3.87 -6.05
N ASN A 575 35.34 -3.58 -6.69
CA ASN A 575 36.33 -2.58 -6.23
C ASN A 575 36.08 -1.19 -6.87
N PHE A 576 35.06 -0.47 -6.38
CA PHE A 576 34.61 0.80 -6.98
C PHE A 576 35.53 1.99 -6.72
N ASP A 577 36.29 2.00 -5.62
CA ASP A 577 37.22 3.08 -5.27
C ASP A 577 38.35 3.22 -6.28
N SER A 578 38.84 2.07 -6.80
CA SER A 578 39.90 2.02 -7.80
C SER A 578 39.38 2.23 -9.23
N LEU A 579 38.06 2.17 -9.44
CA LEU A 579 37.44 2.21 -10.77
C LEU A 579 37.43 3.62 -11.36
N LYS A 580 37.20 4.64 -10.52
CA LYS A 580 37.07 6.03 -10.96
C LYS A 580 38.32 6.59 -11.65
N PRO A 581 39.54 6.42 -11.10
CA PRO A 581 40.77 6.84 -11.77
C PRO A 581 40.97 6.14 -13.12
N ILE A 582 40.70 4.83 -13.19
CA ILE A 582 40.90 4.03 -14.41
C ILE A 582 39.90 4.43 -15.50
N ILE A 583 38.65 4.77 -15.13
CA ILE A 583 37.66 5.35 -16.06
C ILE A 583 38.18 6.66 -16.65
N ASP A 584 38.73 7.54 -15.81
CA ASP A 584 39.24 8.84 -16.26
C ASP A 584 40.49 8.67 -17.14
N ASP A 585 41.36 7.72 -16.83
CA ASP A 585 42.51 7.35 -17.67
C ASP A 585 42.06 6.81 -19.05
N LEU A 586 41.02 5.97 -19.09
CA LEU A 586 40.45 5.47 -20.35
C LEU A 586 39.85 6.60 -21.18
N LYS A 587 39.09 7.51 -20.56
CA LYS A 587 38.54 8.70 -21.26
C LYS A 587 39.66 9.55 -21.86
N LEU A 588 40.73 9.79 -21.10
CA LEU A 588 41.87 10.57 -21.57
C LEU A 588 42.58 9.88 -22.73
N ALA A 589 42.78 8.56 -22.65
CA ALA A 589 43.37 7.75 -23.71
C ALA A 589 42.53 7.78 -25.00
N MET A 590 41.21 7.62 -24.90
CA MET A 590 40.29 7.71 -26.04
C MET A 590 40.32 9.11 -26.68
N LYS A 591 40.26 10.17 -25.86
CA LYS A 591 40.33 11.56 -26.34
C LYS A 591 41.62 11.83 -27.13
N ASN A 592 42.76 11.39 -26.60
CA ASN A 592 44.06 11.58 -27.26
C ASN A 592 44.13 10.88 -28.64
N ILE A 593 43.49 9.72 -28.78
CA ILE A 593 43.42 9.01 -30.07
C ILE A 593 42.51 9.74 -31.06
N MET A 594 41.36 10.25 -30.60
CA MET A 594 40.47 11.04 -31.44
C MET A 594 41.13 12.33 -31.94
N ASP A 595 41.78 13.08 -31.04
CA ASP A 595 42.45 14.34 -31.36
C ASP A 595 43.58 14.12 -32.38
N LYS A 596 44.38 13.05 -32.24
CA LYS A 596 45.43 12.70 -33.21
C LYS A 596 44.88 12.33 -34.59
N ASN A 597 43.75 11.61 -34.64
CA ASN A 597 43.16 11.17 -35.90
C ASN A 597 42.37 12.29 -36.62
N GLN A 598 41.78 13.25 -35.90
CA GLN A 598 41.19 14.45 -36.52
C GLN A 598 42.27 15.36 -37.15
N VAL A 599 43.45 15.44 -36.54
CA VAL A 599 44.60 16.17 -37.11
C VAL A 599 45.18 15.46 -38.35
N ALA A 600 45.11 14.12 -38.41
CA ALA A 600 45.54 13.35 -39.57
C ALA A 600 44.58 13.48 -40.77
N ASP A 601 43.26 13.45 -40.55
CA ASP A 601 42.26 13.63 -41.63
C ASP A 601 42.22 15.08 -42.15
N SER A 602 42.54 16.09 -41.32
CA SER A 602 42.62 17.50 -41.77
C SER A 602 43.90 17.84 -42.54
N MET A 603 45.01 17.13 -42.33
CA MET A 603 46.23 17.26 -43.16
C MET A 603 46.21 16.41 -44.43
N GLY A 604 45.36 15.38 -44.52
CA GLY A 604 45.18 14.57 -45.74
C GLY A 604 44.49 15.32 -46.90
N GLY A 605 43.74 16.39 -46.62
CA GLY A 605 43.02 17.19 -47.62
C GLY A 605 43.82 18.31 -48.29
N LEU A 606 45.11 18.49 -47.96
CA LEU A 606 45.96 19.57 -48.48
C LEU A 606 47.00 19.11 -49.53
N ASN A 607 47.04 17.83 -49.86
CA ASN A 607 47.98 17.27 -50.87
C ASN A 607 47.33 16.97 -52.23
N ASP A 608 46.04 17.29 -52.43
CA ASP A 608 45.36 17.23 -53.73
C ASP A 608 45.00 18.64 -54.24
N LEU A 609 46.02 19.48 -54.46
CA LEU A 609 45.93 20.76 -55.19
C LEU A 609 47.11 20.95 -56.14
#